data_AF-A0A4P5V5C6-F1
#
_entry.id   AF-A0A4P5V5C6-F1
#
_cell.length_a   1.000
_cell.length_b   1.000
_cell.length_c   1.000
_cell.angle_alpha   90.00
_cell.angle_beta   90.00
_cell.angle_gamma   90.00
#
_symmetry.space_group_name_H-M   'P 1'
#
loop_
_entity.id
_entity.type
_entity.pdbx_description
1 polymer ?
#
loop_
_entity_poly.entity_id
_entity_poly.type
_entity_poly.pdbx_seq_one_letter_code
_entity_poly.pdbx_strand_id
1 'polypeptide(L)'
;MQIGANNGDTLAVALTNNTAATLAVDTNNITTQATASAAITALDAAIKTVNTNRSNLGAMQNCLDSVTRSLAVASENTSAANSRIADADIASSMSELVRSQILQQAGVSVLAQANQAPSMVLQLLN
;
A
#
# COMPACT_ATOMS: atom_id res chain seq x y z
N MET A 1 9.58 -3.53 12.85
CA MET A 1 8.68 -2.62 12.10
C MET A 1 8.24 -3.33 10.83
N GLN A 2 6.95 -3.54 10.58
CA GLN A 2 6.50 -4.13 9.30
C GLN A 2 6.49 -3.03 8.23
N ILE A 3 7.17 -3.27 7.12
CA ILE A 3 7.39 -2.32 6.04
C ILE A 3 6.78 -2.78 4.72
N GLY A 4 6.30 -4.02 4.62
CA GLY A 4 5.69 -4.56 3.41
C GLY A 4 4.32 -5.17 3.63
N ALA A 5 3.62 -5.43 2.51
CA ALA A 5 2.27 -5.98 2.48
C ALA A 5 2.21 -7.46 2.91
N ASN A 6 3.35 -8.18 2.88
CA ASN A 6 3.41 -9.59 3.24
C ASN A 6 3.88 -9.78 4.69
N ASN A 7 3.44 -10.88 5.31
CA ASN A 7 3.87 -11.26 6.64
C ASN A 7 5.37 -11.62 6.63
N GLY A 8 6.18 -10.90 7.40
CA GLY A 8 7.63 -11.10 7.49
C GLY A 8 8.48 -9.98 6.87
N ASP A 9 7.87 -9.06 6.12
CA ASP A 9 8.54 -7.86 5.60
C ASP A 9 8.81 -6.88 6.74
N THR A 10 9.81 -7.17 7.57
CA THR A 10 10.15 -6.38 8.74
C THR A 10 11.53 -5.76 8.61
N LEU A 11 11.62 -4.48 8.95
CA LEU A 11 12.88 -3.78 9.11
C LEU A 11 13.26 -3.77 10.60
N ALA A 12 14.43 -4.32 10.90
CA ALA A 12 15.02 -4.31 12.23
C ALA A 12 16.05 -3.17 12.34
N VAL A 13 15.70 -2.12 13.07
CA VAL A 13 16.61 -0.99 13.33
C VAL A 13 17.40 -1.30 14.61
N ALA A 14 18.69 -1.56 14.47
CA ALA A 14 19.58 -1.72 15.60
C ALA A 14 20.18 -0.35 15.96
N LEU A 15 19.73 0.24 17.07
CA LEU A 15 20.35 1.43 17.62
C LEU A 15 21.47 1.02 18.57
N THR A 16 22.71 1.25 18.15
CA THR A 16 23.88 1.12 19.02
C THR A 16 23.91 2.26 20.05
N ASN A 17 24.19 1.96 21.31
CA ASN A 17 24.32 2.98 22.34
C ASN A 17 25.58 3.83 22.14
N ASN A 18 25.43 5.15 21.97
CA ASN A 18 26.52 6.08 21.69
C ASN A 18 26.82 7.04 22.86
N THR A 19 26.80 6.54 24.10
CA THR A 19 27.13 7.33 25.30
C THR A 19 28.64 7.53 25.47
N ALA A 20 29.05 8.54 26.24
CA ALA A 20 30.46 8.78 26.54
C ALA A 20 31.18 7.56 27.15
N ALA A 21 30.48 6.80 28.00
CA ALA A 21 30.99 5.56 28.59
C ALA A 21 31.18 4.44 27.55
N THR A 22 30.21 4.24 26.64
CA THR A 22 30.32 3.21 25.60
C THR A 22 31.31 3.57 24.48
N LEU A 23 31.61 4.86 24.31
CA LEU A 23 32.61 5.36 23.37
C LEU A 23 33.99 5.54 24.03
N ALA A 24 34.14 5.22 25.31
CA ALA A 24 35.37 5.38 26.10
C ALA A 24 35.95 6.81 26.08
N VAL A 25 35.09 7.82 26.03
CA VAL A 25 35.43 9.26 26.07
C VAL A 25 35.06 9.92 27.40
N ASP A 26 34.74 9.09 28.40
CA ASP A 26 34.46 9.45 29.80
C ASP A 26 35.72 9.97 30.52
N THR A 27 36.85 9.29 30.30
CA THR A 27 38.09 9.55 31.02
C THR A 27 38.97 10.56 30.28
N ASN A 28 38.54 11.82 30.22
CA ASN A 28 39.27 12.89 29.54
C ASN A 28 40.37 13.48 30.44
N ASN A 29 41.50 12.77 30.55
CA ASN A 29 42.71 13.33 31.16
C ASN A 29 43.58 14.01 30.10
N ILE A 30 43.69 15.34 30.14
CA ILE A 30 44.47 16.15 29.18
C ILE A 30 45.64 16.87 29.89
N THR A 31 46.06 16.42 31.07
CA THR A 31 47.08 17.13 31.86
C THR A 31 48.51 16.96 31.34
N THR A 32 48.76 15.97 30.46
CA THR A 32 50.07 15.74 29.84
C THR A 32 49.94 15.63 28.33
N GLN A 33 51.03 15.87 27.61
CA GLN A 33 51.04 15.71 26.15
C GLN A 33 50.68 14.27 25.73
N ALA A 34 51.13 13.26 26.47
CA ALA A 34 50.82 11.87 26.18
C ALA A 34 49.33 11.56 26.37
N THR A 35 48.74 12.01 27.47
CA THR A 35 47.32 11.78 27.76
C THR A 35 46.42 12.59 26.84
N ALA A 36 46.83 13.79 26.42
CA ALA A 36 46.15 14.59 25.41
C ALA A 36 46.10 13.89 24.04
N SER A 37 47.23 13.34 23.56
CA SER A 37 47.27 12.58 22.30
C SER A 37 46.42 11.31 22.34
N ALA A 38 46.39 10.62 23.49
CA ALA A 38 45.52 9.47 23.69
C ALA A 38 44.03 9.86 23.66
N ALA A 39 43.67 10.99 24.28
CA ALA A 39 42.30 11.50 24.26
C ALA A 39 41.82 11.86 22.84
N ILE A 40 42.67 12.49 22.02
CA ILE A 40 42.37 12.77 20.60
C ILE A 40 42.10 11.48 19.85
N THR A 41 42.95 10.46 20.04
CA THR A 41 42.79 9.15 19.39
C THR A 41 41.46 8.47 19.77
N ALA A 42 41.09 8.55 21.05
CA ALA A 42 39.80 8.03 21.53
C ALA A 42 38.61 8.78 20.93
N LEU A 43 38.70 10.11 20.83
CA LEU A 43 37.67 10.95 20.20
C LEU A 43 37.50 10.63 18.71
N ASP A 44 38.59 10.43 17.97
CA ASP A 44 38.52 10.05 16.54
C ASP A 44 37.83 8.70 16.35
N ALA A 45 38.13 7.71 17.20
CA ALA A 45 37.47 6.41 17.18
C ALA A 45 35.97 6.52 17.53
N ALA A 46 35.64 7.34 18.52
CA ALA A 46 34.27 7.64 18.94
C ALA A 46 33.48 8.30 17.80
N ILE A 47 34.04 9.33 17.15
CA ILE A 47 33.43 10.02 16.00
C ILE A 47 33.21 9.05 14.84
N LYS A 48 34.20 8.20 14.54
CA LYS A 48 34.07 7.18 13.49
C LYS A 48 32.91 6.23 13.76
N THR A 49 32.78 5.76 15.01
CA THR A 49 31.70 4.87 15.43
C THR A 49 30.32 5.54 15.27
N VAL A 50 30.18 6.79 15.74
CA VAL A 50 28.95 7.57 15.58
C VAL A 50 28.60 7.76 14.10
N ASN A 51 29.59 8.10 13.27
CA ASN A 51 29.38 8.28 11.84
C ASN A 51 28.94 6.98 11.15
N THR A 52 29.53 5.84 11.50
CA THR A 52 29.09 4.52 11.00
C THR A 52 27.64 4.24 11.40
N ASN A 53 27.27 4.48 12.67
CA ASN A 53 25.90 4.31 13.13
C ASN A 53 24.93 5.24 12.39
N ARG A 54 25.28 6.52 12.19
CA ARG A 54 24.47 7.49 11.41
C ARG A 54 24.32 7.07 9.95
N SER A 55 25.40 6.57 9.34
CA SER A 55 25.39 6.10 7.95
C SER A 55 24.46 4.89 7.79
N ASN A 56 24.48 3.94 8.74
CA ASN A 56 23.56 2.81 8.76
C ASN A 56 22.11 3.29 8.86
N LEU A 57 21.81 4.19 9.81
CA LEU A 57 20.46 4.77 9.92
C LEU A 57 20.02 5.49 8.64
N GLY A 58 20.92 6.21 7.95
CA GLY A 58 20.63 6.84 6.66
C GLY A 58 20.31 5.82 5.56
N ALA A 59 21.06 4.71 5.49
CA ALA A 59 20.77 3.62 4.57
C ALA A 59 19.40 2.97 4.85
N MET A 60 19.05 2.77 6.12
CA MET A 60 17.74 2.27 6.52
C MET A 60 16.62 3.24 6.19
N GLN A 61 16.82 4.55 6.36
CA GLN A 61 15.86 5.58 5.93
C GLN A 61 15.62 5.55 4.42
N ASN A 62 16.68 5.41 3.61
CA ASN A 62 16.54 5.26 2.16
C ASN A 62 15.76 3.99 1.78
N CYS A 63 16.00 2.89 2.47
CA CYS A 63 15.23 1.66 2.29
C CYS A 63 13.75 1.88 2.64
N LEU A 64 13.45 2.50 3.78
CA LEU A 64 12.08 2.83 4.20
C LEU A 64 11.36 3.71 3.17
N ASP A 65 12.04 4.73 2.65
CA ASP A 65 11.50 5.63 1.64
C ASP A 65 11.21 4.88 0.33
N SER A 66 12.14 4.05 -0.15
CA SER A 66 11.94 3.21 -1.33
C SER A 66 10.77 2.25 -1.15
N VAL A 67 10.67 1.57 -0.01
CA VAL A 67 9.61 0.62 0.28
C VAL A 67 8.25 1.32 0.38
N THR A 68 8.20 2.50 0.98
CA THR A 68 6.98 3.32 1.06
C THR A 68 6.49 3.70 -0.34
N ARG A 69 7.39 4.11 -1.25
CA ARG A 69 7.04 4.42 -2.64
C ARG A 69 6.52 3.18 -3.37
N SER A 70 7.19 2.03 -3.21
CA SER A 70 6.74 0.77 -3.82
C SER A 70 5.36 0.34 -3.30
N LEU A 71 5.09 0.50 -2.01
CA LEU A 71 3.81 0.17 -1.41
C LEU A 71 2.68 1.10 -1.89
N ALA A 72 2.96 2.40 -2.03
CA ALA A 72 2.00 3.35 -2.59
C ALA A 72 1.58 2.96 -4.02
N VAL A 73 2.55 2.61 -4.87
CA VAL A 73 2.28 2.13 -6.25
C VAL A 73 1.47 0.82 -6.23
N ALA A 74 1.85 -0.13 -5.36
CA ALA A 74 1.12 -1.39 -5.24
C ALA A 74 -0.33 -1.17 -4.77
N SER A 75 -0.54 -0.25 -3.82
CA SER A 75 -1.86 0.13 -3.32
C SER A 75 -2.72 0.76 -4.41
N GLU A 76 -2.16 1.68 -5.20
CA GLU A 76 -2.87 2.32 -6.31
C GLU A 76 -3.26 1.31 -7.40
N ASN A 77 -2.33 0.43 -7.79
CA ASN A 77 -2.60 -0.64 -8.74
C ASN A 77 -3.70 -1.60 -8.24
N THR A 78 -3.67 -1.96 -6.95
CA THR A 78 -4.68 -2.83 -6.34
C THR A 78 -6.04 -2.15 -6.28
N SER A 79 -6.08 -0.86 -5.92
CA SER A 79 -7.31 -0.06 -5.91
C SER A 79 -7.91 0.05 -7.33
N ALA A 80 -7.08 0.32 -8.34
CA ALA A 80 -7.51 0.39 -9.73
C ALA A 80 -8.03 -0.96 -10.25
N ALA A 81 -7.38 -2.07 -9.88
CA ALA A 81 -7.85 -3.41 -10.21
C ALA A 81 -9.20 -3.72 -9.56
N ASN A 82 -9.37 -3.40 -8.27
CA ASN A 82 -10.65 -3.55 -7.57
C ASN A 82 -11.76 -2.69 -8.18
N SER A 83 -11.47 -1.44 -8.57
CA SER A 83 -12.43 -0.58 -9.27
C SER A 83 -12.89 -1.22 -10.58
N ARG A 84 -11.96 -1.76 -11.38
CA ARG A 84 -12.30 -2.42 -12.66
C ARG A 84 -13.15 -3.68 -12.45
N ILE A 85 -12.89 -4.45 -11.39
CA ILE A 85 -13.70 -5.62 -11.04
C ILE A 85 -15.11 -5.17 -10.64
N ALA A 86 -15.22 -4.19 -9.74
CA ALA A 86 -16.50 -3.65 -9.30
C ALA A 86 -17.31 -3.05 -10.46
N ASP A 87 -16.68 -2.29 -11.35
CA ASP A 87 -17.32 -1.71 -12.53
C ASP A 87 -17.82 -2.80 -13.50
N ALA A 88 -17.06 -3.88 -13.69
CA ALA A 88 -17.46 -5.02 -14.52
C ALA A 88 -18.65 -5.77 -13.91
N ASP A 89 -18.65 -5.99 -12.60
CA ASP A 89 -19.74 -6.66 -11.87
C ASP A 89 -21.03 -5.81 -11.91
N ILE A 90 -20.90 -4.48 -11.76
CA ILE A 90 -22.03 -3.55 -11.92
C ILE A 90 -22.55 -3.58 -13.35
N ALA A 91 -21.68 -3.53 -14.36
CA ALA A 91 -22.09 -3.58 -15.76
C ALA A 91 -22.83 -4.88 -16.10
N SER A 92 -22.37 -6.02 -15.58
CA SER A 92 -23.06 -7.30 -15.73
C SER A 92 -24.44 -7.28 -15.05
N SER A 93 -24.52 -6.80 -13.80
CA SER A 93 -25.77 -6.72 -13.05
C SER A 93 -26.79 -5.80 -13.71
N MET A 94 -26.34 -4.66 -14.24
CA MET A 94 -27.17 -3.72 -15.00
C MET A 94 -27.68 -4.34 -16.31
N SER A 95 -26.84 -5.12 -17.01
CA SER A 95 -27.25 -5.82 -18.23
C SER A 95 -28.34 -6.86 -17.95
N GLU A 96 -28.20 -7.61 -16.85
CA GLU A 96 -29.20 -8.57 -16.37
C GLU A 96 -30.53 -7.87 -15.98
N LEU A 97 -30.44 -6.74 -15.29
CA LEU A 97 -31.58 -5.92 -14.88
C LEU A 97 -32.32 -5.38 -16.11
N VAL A 98 -31.60 -4.77 -17.06
CA VAL A 98 -32.17 -4.26 -18.31
C VAL A 98 -32.79 -5.38 -19.12
N ARG A 99 -32.12 -6.54 -19.25
CA ARG A 99 -32.68 -7.72 -19.92
C ARG A 99 -33.99 -8.16 -19.28
N SER A 100 -34.04 -8.23 -17.96
CA SER A 100 -35.26 -8.58 -17.22
C SER A 100 -36.38 -7.56 -17.45
N GLN A 101 -36.07 -6.26 -17.44
CA GLN A 101 -37.02 -5.19 -17.70
C GLN A 101 -37.57 -5.24 -19.13
N ILE A 102 -36.70 -5.47 -20.13
CA ILE A 102 -37.10 -5.66 -21.53
C ILE A 102 -38.01 -6.90 -21.66
N LEU A 103 -37.67 -8.01 -21.03
CA LEU A 103 -38.52 -9.22 -21.05
C LEU A 103 -39.89 -8.98 -20.41
N GLN A 104 -39.95 -8.23 -19.32
CA GLN A 104 -41.24 -7.85 -18.70
C GLN A 104 -42.07 -6.95 -19.63
N GLN A 105 -41.46 -5.93 -20.24
CA GLN A 105 -42.16 -5.02 -21.13
C GLN A 105 -42.58 -5.70 -22.45
N ALA A 106 -41.73 -6.56 -22.99
CA ALA A 106 -42.06 -7.42 -24.13
C ALA A 106 -43.16 -8.41 -23.77
N GLY A 107 -43.12 -9.03 -22.59
CA GLY A 107 -44.17 -9.93 -22.11
C GLY A 107 -45.55 -9.25 -22.03
N VAL A 108 -45.62 -8.02 -21.53
CA VAL A 108 -46.85 -7.21 -21.50
C VAL A 108 -47.31 -6.84 -22.91
N SER A 109 -46.40 -6.41 -23.78
CA SER A 109 -46.74 -6.05 -25.17
C SER A 109 -47.20 -7.26 -25.98
N VAL A 110 -46.55 -8.42 -25.82
CA VAL A 110 -46.94 -9.70 -26.42
C VAL A 110 -48.28 -10.17 -25.87
N LEU A 111 -48.54 -10.06 -24.56
CA LEU A 111 -49.86 -10.37 -24.00
C LEU A 111 -50.95 -9.44 -24.56
N ALA A 112 -50.67 -8.14 -24.69
CA ALA A 112 -51.60 -7.17 -25.25
C ALA A 112 -51.90 -7.45 -26.73
N GLN A 113 -50.89 -7.84 -27.50
CA GLN A 113 -51.03 -8.18 -28.92
C GLN A 113 -51.72 -9.54 -29.11
N ALA A 114 -51.45 -10.52 -28.24
CA ALA A 114 -52.14 -11.80 -28.20
C ALA A 114 -53.62 -11.66 -27.78
N ASN A 115 -53.97 -10.68 -26.93
CA ASN A 115 -55.37 -10.38 -26.58
C ASN A 115 -56.15 -9.66 -27.68
N GLN A 116 -55.49 -8.94 -28.60
CA GLN A 116 -56.16 -8.28 -29.72
C GLN A 116 -56.45 -9.23 -30.89
N ALA A 117 -55.64 -10.27 -31.08
CA ALA A 117 -55.85 -11.28 -32.12
C ALA A 117 -57.24 -11.98 -32.07
N PRO A 118 -57.77 -12.44 -30.92
CA PRO A 118 -59.08 -13.09 -30.86
C PRO A 118 -60.25 -12.12 -31.13
N SER A 119 -60.13 -10.83 -30.80
CA SER A 119 -61.19 -9.84 -31.06
C SER A 119 -61.36 -9.53 -32.56
N MET A 120 -60.29 -9.61 -33.36
CA MET A 120 -60.39 -9.50 -34.82
C MET A 120 -61.05 -10.72 -35.47
N VAL A 121 -60.85 -11.93 -34.90
CA VAL A 121 -61.50 -13.15 -35.40
C VAL A 121 -63.01 -13.11 -35.13
N LEU A 122 -63.44 -12.52 -34.01
CA LEU A 122 -64.87 -12.30 -33.72
C LEU A 122 -65.55 -11.28 -34.65
N GLN A 123 -64.80 -10.34 -35.23
CA GLN A 123 -65.34 -9.46 -36.29
C GLN A 123 -65.48 -10.16 -37.64
N LEU A 124 -64.78 -11.27 -37.88
CA LEU A 124 -64.91 -12.10 -39.08
C LEU A 124 -65.99 -13.19 -38.94
N LEU A 125 -66.66 -13.27 -37.79
CA LEU A 125 -67.75 -14.20 -37.48
C LEU A 125 -69.13 -13.51 -37.37
N ASN A 126 -69.20 -12.21 -37.67
CA ASN A 126 -70.43 -11.43 -37.93
C ASN A 126 -70.41 -10.87 -39.35
#